data_AF-A0A8H7L1I9-F1
#
_entry.id   AF-A0A8H7L1I9-F1
#
_cell.length_a   1.000
_cell.length_b   1.000
_cell.length_c   1.000
_cell.angle_alpha   90.00
_cell.angle_beta   90.00
_cell.angle_gamma   90.00
#
_symmetry.space_group_name_H-M   'P 1'
#
loop_
_entity.id
_entity.type
_entity.pdbx_description
1 polymer ?
#
loop_
_entity_poly.entity_id
_entity_poly.type
_entity_poly.pdbx_seq_one_letter_code
_entity_poly.pdbx_strand_id
1 'polypeptide(L)'
;MQSHLTPSSFGSISELAASLPPGEKVDAILVCHDFSDHCHEATLRGAKNQATIFAQGKARKNIRGWGWFDCVGEIPITRNGAGKSLRELAVNAGMKDPEEMPENISVAYVPTNNQWDMAGTRLHGATIISFSLPFCSSDSQSFGVASEYELESHSYAIVYVPHGIPASSLTPWRTAHPDVQVLALIHGFDEIDNPWWLAGTINLGPRSALPLCDLLSPKVWVATHDEDKEARGLVARVIKRKRWTVRELREKLAQGEKGAGRGVEVRVLESGEMMLLGA
;
A
#
# COMPACT_ATOMS: atom_id res chain seq x y z
N MET A 1 -5.67 6.19 24.79
CA MET A 1 -5.87 7.05 23.60
C MET A 1 -4.48 7.38 23.10
N GLN A 2 -4.12 6.90 21.91
CA GLN A 2 -2.86 7.25 21.25
C GLN A 2 -3.10 8.58 20.52
N SER A 3 -2.25 9.58 20.73
CA SER A 3 -2.28 10.84 19.99
C SER A 3 -1.03 10.92 19.12
N HIS A 4 -1.22 11.33 17.87
CA HIS A 4 -0.14 11.61 16.93
C HIS A 4 0.56 12.91 17.33
N LEU A 5 1.90 12.95 17.21
CA LEU A 5 2.69 14.15 17.50
C LEU A 5 2.65 15.17 16.35
N THR A 6 2.50 14.68 15.12
CA THR A 6 2.37 15.51 13.92
C THR A 6 0.90 15.53 13.49
N PRO A 7 0.29 16.71 13.30
CA PRO A 7 -1.09 16.80 12.81
C PRO A 7 -1.17 16.36 11.33
N SER A 8 -2.34 15.88 10.94
CA SER A 8 -2.63 15.63 9.53
C SER A 8 -2.62 16.93 8.73
N SER A 9 -2.09 16.89 7.50
CA SER A 9 -2.09 18.06 6.60
C SER A 9 -3.49 18.50 6.18
N PHE A 10 -4.47 17.60 6.29
CA PHE A 10 -5.87 17.86 6.04
C PHE A 10 -6.69 17.37 7.23
N GLY A 11 -7.68 18.14 7.66
CA GLY A 11 -8.61 17.76 8.72
C GLY A 11 -9.70 16.77 8.25
N SER A 12 -9.90 16.63 6.95
CA SER A 12 -10.87 15.69 6.37
C SER A 12 -10.53 15.28 4.94
N ILE A 13 -11.18 14.22 4.45
CA ILE A 13 -11.06 13.79 3.04
C ILE A 13 -11.68 14.82 2.08
N SER A 14 -12.76 15.50 2.48
CA SER A 14 -13.34 16.59 1.70
C SER A 14 -12.36 17.77 1.54
N GLU A 15 -11.59 18.07 2.59
CA GLU A 15 -10.57 19.13 2.52
C GLU A 15 -9.42 18.74 1.60
N LEU A 16 -8.96 17.48 1.68
CA LEU A 16 -8.00 16.93 0.71
C LEU A 16 -8.54 17.04 -0.72
N ALA A 17 -9.77 16.59 -0.98
CA ALA A 17 -10.38 16.64 -2.31
C ALA A 17 -10.49 18.07 -2.85
N ALA A 18 -10.82 19.04 -1.98
CA ALA A 18 -10.88 20.46 -2.34
C ALA A 18 -9.51 21.08 -2.63
N SER A 19 -8.41 20.45 -2.18
CA SER A 19 -7.04 20.92 -2.42
C SER A 19 -6.46 20.42 -3.75
N LEU A 20 -7.12 19.47 -4.41
CA LEU A 20 -6.64 18.91 -5.68
C LEU A 20 -6.73 19.93 -6.83
N PRO A 21 -5.87 19.82 -7.86
CA PRO A 21 -5.96 20.65 -9.05
C PRO A 21 -7.35 20.64 -9.70
N PRO A 22 -7.76 21.73 -10.38
CA PRO A 22 -9.04 21.77 -11.06
C PRO A 22 -9.21 20.61 -12.04
N GLY A 23 -10.27 19.80 -11.85
CA GLY A 23 -10.57 18.64 -12.69
C GLY A 23 -10.05 17.30 -12.12
N GLU A 24 -9.24 17.33 -11.07
CA GLU A 24 -8.84 16.13 -10.34
C GLU A 24 -9.81 15.82 -9.19
N LYS A 25 -9.97 14.53 -8.86
CA LYS A 25 -10.80 14.06 -7.76
C LYS A 25 -10.18 12.83 -7.11
N VAL A 26 -10.66 12.47 -5.91
CA VAL A 26 -10.32 11.19 -5.28
C VAL A 26 -11.30 10.14 -5.78
N ASP A 27 -10.87 9.24 -6.66
CA ASP A 27 -11.76 8.20 -7.20
C ASP A 27 -12.01 7.05 -6.22
N ALA A 28 -10.98 6.68 -5.45
CA ALA A 28 -10.99 5.50 -4.59
C ALA A 28 -10.29 5.72 -3.25
N ILE A 29 -10.81 5.08 -2.20
CA ILE A 29 -10.18 4.94 -0.89
C ILE A 29 -9.96 3.45 -0.64
N LEU A 30 -8.71 3.07 -0.36
CA LEU A 30 -8.35 1.69 -0.03
C LEU A 30 -8.16 1.54 1.48
N VAL A 31 -8.99 0.71 2.12
CA VAL A 31 -8.85 0.36 3.55
C VAL A 31 -8.31 -1.06 3.67
N CYS A 32 -7.00 -1.14 3.91
CA CYS A 32 -6.24 -2.38 3.80
C CYS A 32 -6.19 -3.20 5.10
N HIS A 33 -6.60 -2.62 6.23
CA HIS A 33 -6.59 -3.25 7.55
C HIS A 33 -7.79 -2.80 8.39
N ASP A 34 -8.29 -3.65 9.30
CA ASP A 34 -9.47 -3.38 10.13
C ASP A 34 -9.18 -2.69 11.48
N PHE A 35 -7.91 -2.46 11.84
CA PHE A 35 -7.58 -1.75 13.07
C PHE A 35 -7.93 -0.27 12.97
N SER A 36 -8.29 0.35 14.09
CA SER A 36 -8.82 1.72 14.12
C SER A 36 -7.84 2.78 13.63
N ASP A 37 -6.54 2.52 13.66
CA ASP A 37 -5.50 3.38 13.09
C ASP A 37 -5.36 3.23 11.56
N HIS A 38 -6.11 2.31 10.94
CA HIS A 38 -6.25 2.15 9.49
C HIS A 38 -7.69 2.30 9.00
N CYS A 39 -8.68 1.96 9.83
CA CYS A 39 -10.11 1.91 9.52
C CYS A 39 -10.89 2.77 10.53
N HIS A 40 -10.80 4.09 10.37
CA HIS A 40 -11.41 5.05 11.28
C HIS A 40 -12.75 5.59 10.76
N GLU A 41 -13.83 5.35 11.50
CA GLU A 41 -15.18 5.67 11.05
C GLU A 41 -15.39 7.17 10.80
N ALA A 42 -14.97 8.04 11.73
CA ALA A 42 -15.20 9.48 11.58
C ALA A 42 -14.50 10.06 10.35
N THR A 43 -13.29 9.57 10.04
CA THR A 43 -12.55 9.97 8.83
C THR A 43 -13.28 9.53 7.57
N LEU A 44 -13.70 8.26 7.51
CA LEU A 44 -14.39 7.73 6.32
C LEU A 44 -15.78 8.34 6.13
N ARG A 45 -16.51 8.66 7.21
CA ARG A 45 -17.79 9.39 7.09
C ARG A 45 -17.61 10.73 6.39
N GLY A 46 -16.50 11.42 6.64
CA GLY A 46 -16.14 12.65 5.93
C GLY A 46 -15.90 12.47 4.43
N ALA A 47 -15.66 11.24 3.96
CA ALA A 47 -15.52 10.91 2.54
C ALA A 47 -16.81 10.45 1.87
N LYS A 48 -17.95 10.49 2.58
CA LYS A 48 -19.22 10.08 1.99
C LYS A 48 -19.51 10.94 0.75
N ASN A 49 -19.78 10.28 -0.37
CA ASN A 49 -19.99 10.87 -1.70
C ASN A 49 -18.75 11.54 -2.34
N GLN A 50 -17.56 11.43 -1.73
CA GLN A 50 -16.32 11.96 -2.30
C GLN A 50 -15.59 10.90 -3.14
N ALA A 51 -15.54 9.66 -2.63
CA ALA A 51 -14.77 8.58 -3.24
C ALA A 51 -15.41 7.21 -2.94
N THR A 52 -15.10 6.25 -3.79
CA THR A 52 -15.53 4.86 -3.60
C THR A 52 -14.62 4.14 -2.61
N ILE A 53 -15.20 3.43 -1.64
CA ILE A 53 -14.41 2.69 -0.64
C ILE A 53 -14.25 1.23 -1.07
N PHE A 54 -13.01 0.78 -1.17
CA PHE A 54 -12.64 -0.63 -1.30
C PHE A 54 -11.91 -1.05 -0.02
N ALA A 55 -12.32 -2.15 0.57
CA ALA A 55 -11.79 -2.56 1.85
C ALA A 55 -11.50 -4.06 1.90
N GLN A 56 -10.49 -4.43 2.68
CA GLN A 56 -10.16 -5.82 2.95
C GLN A 56 -11.20 -6.44 3.89
N GLY A 57 -11.62 -7.68 3.60
CA GLY A 57 -12.37 -8.59 4.47
C GLY A 57 -13.04 -7.99 5.72
N LYS A 58 -12.31 -7.95 6.85
CA LYS A 58 -12.88 -7.51 8.14
C LYS A 58 -13.10 -6.00 8.21
N ALA A 59 -12.24 -5.20 7.58
CA ALA A 59 -12.44 -3.76 7.46
C ALA A 59 -13.74 -3.47 6.68
N ARG A 60 -13.96 -4.19 5.57
CA ARG A 60 -15.22 -4.10 4.81
C ARG A 60 -16.43 -4.43 5.67
N LYS A 61 -16.38 -5.49 6.48
CA LYS A 61 -17.47 -5.86 7.41
C LYS A 61 -17.75 -4.74 8.43
N ASN A 62 -16.71 -4.14 9.01
CA ASN A 62 -16.85 -3.02 9.93
C ASN A 62 -17.50 -1.82 9.23
N ILE A 63 -16.98 -1.40 8.08
CA ILE A 63 -17.46 -0.24 7.32
C ILE A 63 -18.93 -0.41 6.92
N ARG A 64 -19.32 -1.60 6.43
CA ARG A 64 -20.73 -1.91 6.13
C ARG A 64 -21.61 -1.90 7.37
N GLY A 65 -21.10 -2.41 8.50
CA GLY A 65 -21.81 -2.45 9.77
C GLY A 65 -22.14 -1.07 10.34
N TRP A 66 -21.39 -0.03 9.96
CA TRP A 66 -21.68 1.34 10.37
C TRP A 66 -22.93 1.94 9.69
N GLY A 67 -23.34 1.41 8.54
CA GLY A 67 -24.58 1.81 7.86
C GLY A 67 -24.56 3.18 7.16
N TRP A 68 -23.37 3.77 6.93
CA TRP A 68 -23.25 5.10 6.29
C TRP A 68 -23.04 5.05 4.78
N PHE A 69 -22.53 3.94 4.25
CA PHE A 69 -22.08 3.81 2.87
C PHE A 69 -23.00 2.89 2.08
N ASP A 70 -23.46 3.37 0.92
CA ASP A 70 -24.35 2.63 0.03
C ASP A 70 -23.66 1.39 -0.55
N CYS A 71 -22.35 1.51 -0.80
CA CYS A 71 -21.55 0.45 -1.40
C CYS A 71 -20.12 0.45 -0.81
N VAL A 72 -19.57 -0.75 -0.62
CA VAL A 72 -18.17 -0.96 -0.22
C VAL A 72 -17.62 -2.17 -0.99
N GLY A 73 -16.65 -1.92 -1.86
CA GLY A 73 -15.98 -2.97 -2.64
C GLY A 73 -15.07 -3.84 -1.78
N GLU A 74 -14.91 -5.10 -2.18
CA GLU A 74 -14.02 -6.05 -1.48
C GLU A 74 -12.69 -6.17 -2.22
N ILE A 75 -11.59 -5.89 -1.52
CA ILE A 75 -10.24 -6.14 -2.06
C ILE A 75 -10.02 -7.67 -2.07
N PRO A 76 -9.76 -8.28 -3.23
CA PRO A 76 -9.67 -9.73 -3.35
C PRO A 76 -8.37 -10.26 -2.74
N ILE A 77 -8.46 -11.42 -2.10
CA ILE A 77 -7.30 -12.13 -1.57
C ILE A 77 -6.66 -12.96 -2.70
N THR A 78 -5.34 -12.86 -2.85
CA THR A 78 -4.60 -13.67 -3.82
C THR A 78 -3.21 -14.04 -3.28
N ARG A 79 -2.59 -15.06 -3.87
CA ARG A 79 -1.16 -15.38 -3.63
C ARG A 79 -0.29 -15.15 -4.86
N ASN A 80 -0.86 -15.30 -6.06
CA ASN A 80 -0.14 -15.28 -7.32
C ASN A 80 -0.92 -14.63 -8.49
N GLY A 81 -2.13 -14.11 -8.27
CA GLY A 81 -2.93 -13.47 -9.31
C GLY A 81 -2.76 -11.95 -9.36
N ALA A 82 -3.14 -11.33 -10.49
CA ALA A 82 -2.95 -9.90 -10.78
C ALA A 82 -3.86 -8.94 -9.98
N GLY A 83 -4.84 -9.48 -9.26
CA GLY A 83 -5.88 -8.70 -8.57
C GLY A 83 -7.13 -8.52 -9.43
N LYS A 84 -7.93 -7.52 -9.10
CA LYS A 84 -9.16 -7.17 -9.82
C LYS A 84 -9.21 -5.67 -10.07
N SER A 85 -9.68 -5.27 -11.25
CA SER A 85 -9.81 -3.86 -11.60
C SER A 85 -10.79 -3.16 -10.65
N LEU A 86 -10.58 -1.86 -10.39
CA LEU A 86 -11.49 -1.08 -9.57
C LEU A 86 -12.91 -1.06 -10.15
N ARG A 87 -13.05 -1.07 -11.49
CA ARG A 87 -14.31 -1.23 -12.19
C ARG A 87 -14.98 -2.59 -11.92
N GLU A 88 -14.26 -3.71 -12.06
CA GLU A 88 -14.81 -5.03 -11.73
C GLU A 88 -15.28 -5.10 -10.27
N LEU A 89 -14.50 -4.54 -9.34
CA LEU A 89 -14.85 -4.51 -7.92
C LEU A 89 -16.09 -3.64 -7.65
N ALA A 90 -16.23 -2.52 -8.36
CA ALA A 90 -17.40 -1.66 -8.29
C ALA A 90 -18.67 -2.35 -8.78
N VAL A 91 -18.60 -3.04 -9.93
CA VAL A 91 -19.69 -3.87 -10.46
C VAL A 91 -20.09 -4.94 -9.45
N ASN A 92 -19.12 -5.70 -8.94
CA ASN A 92 -19.37 -6.78 -7.97
C ASN A 92 -20.00 -6.28 -6.66
N ALA A 93 -19.73 -5.02 -6.30
CA ALA A 93 -20.28 -4.41 -5.10
C ALA A 93 -21.66 -3.78 -5.31
N GLY A 94 -22.17 -3.74 -6.56
CA GLY A 94 -23.48 -3.18 -6.91
C GLY A 94 -23.50 -1.64 -6.91
N MET A 95 -22.39 -1.00 -7.30
CA MET A 95 -22.34 0.45 -7.47
C MET A 95 -23.28 0.92 -8.58
N LYS A 96 -23.82 2.14 -8.44
CA LYS A 96 -24.71 2.75 -9.44
C LYS A 96 -23.97 3.08 -10.74
N ASP A 97 -22.78 3.66 -10.62
CA ASP A 97 -21.99 4.19 -11.74
C ASP A 97 -20.59 3.54 -11.79
N PRO A 98 -20.50 2.20 -11.96
CA PRO A 98 -19.22 1.50 -11.92
C PRO A 98 -18.29 1.88 -13.08
N GLU A 99 -18.84 2.40 -14.19
CA GLU A 99 -18.08 2.86 -15.35
C GLU A 99 -17.22 4.09 -15.06
N GLU A 100 -17.51 4.86 -13.99
CA GLU A 100 -16.63 5.95 -13.55
C GLU A 100 -15.30 5.43 -12.96
N MET A 101 -15.24 4.15 -12.57
CA MET A 101 -14.02 3.59 -12.01
C MET A 101 -13.03 3.19 -13.12
N PRO A 102 -11.72 3.43 -12.90
CA PRO A 102 -10.68 3.06 -13.85
C PRO A 102 -10.59 1.53 -13.98
N GLU A 103 -10.49 1.08 -15.23
CA GLU A 103 -10.35 -0.34 -15.58
C GLU A 103 -8.87 -0.78 -15.59
N ASN A 104 -7.95 0.17 -15.83
CA ASN A 104 -6.51 -0.08 -15.88
C ASN A 104 -5.84 -0.10 -14.50
N ILE A 105 -6.57 0.11 -13.40
CA ILE A 105 -6.06 0.02 -12.03
C ILE A 105 -6.68 -1.19 -11.35
N SER A 106 -5.83 -2.12 -10.89
CA SER A 106 -6.22 -3.32 -10.18
C SER A 106 -5.67 -3.34 -8.76
N VAL A 107 -6.43 -3.94 -7.84
CA VAL A 107 -6.02 -4.12 -6.45
C VAL A 107 -6.11 -5.57 -5.99
N ALA A 108 -5.19 -5.95 -5.13
CA ALA A 108 -5.10 -7.27 -4.53
C ALA A 108 -4.57 -7.19 -3.10
N TYR A 109 -4.98 -8.15 -2.26
CA TYR A 109 -4.39 -8.37 -0.94
C TYR A 109 -3.68 -9.72 -0.88
N VAL A 110 -2.40 -9.71 -0.51
CA VAL A 110 -1.58 -10.90 -0.28
C VAL A 110 -1.40 -11.10 1.23
N PRO A 111 -1.97 -12.18 1.82
CA PRO A 111 -1.80 -12.46 3.23
C PRO A 111 -0.42 -13.05 3.49
N THR A 112 0.09 -12.86 4.71
CA THR A 112 1.30 -13.56 5.15
C THR A 112 1.13 -15.08 5.10
N ASN A 113 2.22 -15.79 4.77
CA ASN A 113 2.31 -17.25 4.85
C ASN A 113 2.92 -17.74 6.17
N ASN A 114 3.30 -16.84 7.09
CA ASN A 114 3.88 -17.20 8.37
C ASN A 114 2.82 -17.59 9.40
N GLN A 115 3.08 -18.67 10.13
CA GLN A 115 2.16 -19.20 11.14
C GLN A 115 2.07 -18.34 12.40
N TRP A 116 3.03 -17.45 12.67
CA TRP A 116 3.07 -16.68 13.91
C TRP A 116 2.07 -15.52 13.88
N ASP A 117 1.74 -15.00 12.69
CA ASP A 117 0.66 -14.03 12.50
C ASP A 117 -0.74 -14.68 12.53
N MET A 118 -0.79 -16.02 12.44
CA MET A 118 -2.02 -16.79 12.62
C MET A 118 -2.44 -16.91 14.09
N ALA A 119 -1.64 -16.43 15.05
CA ALA A 119 -1.97 -16.37 16.47
C ALA A 119 -3.08 -15.34 16.82
N GLY A 120 -3.91 -14.96 15.84
CA GLY A 120 -5.06 -14.08 16.00
C GLY A 120 -4.78 -12.60 15.70
N THR A 121 -3.54 -12.26 15.33
CA THR A 121 -3.09 -10.88 15.17
C THR A 121 -3.42 -10.30 13.81
N ARG A 122 -3.35 -11.12 12.74
CA ARG A 122 -3.69 -10.72 11.36
C ARG A 122 -3.08 -9.37 10.95
N LEU A 123 -1.88 -9.08 11.46
CA LEU A 123 -1.21 -7.79 11.31
C LEU A 123 -0.51 -7.69 9.94
N HIS A 124 -0.02 -8.82 9.43
CA HIS A 124 0.94 -8.84 8.35
C HIS A 124 0.29 -9.23 7.02
N GLY A 125 0.41 -8.35 6.04
CA GLY A 125 -0.12 -8.53 4.71
C GLY A 125 0.33 -7.40 3.78
N ALA A 126 0.18 -7.62 2.48
CA ALA A 126 0.51 -6.64 1.46
C ALA A 126 -0.73 -6.30 0.64
N THR A 127 -0.96 -5.01 0.38
CA THR A 127 -1.89 -4.56 -0.65
C THR A 127 -1.09 -4.16 -1.87
N ILE A 128 -1.43 -4.73 -3.02
CA ILE A 128 -0.78 -4.48 -4.29
C ILE A 128 -1.74 -3.68 -5.15
N ILE A 129 -1.27 -2.54 -5.65
CA ILE A 129 -1.98 -1.68 -6.59
C ILE A 129 -1.21 -1.79 -7.90
N SER A 130 -1.79 -2.44 -8.89
CA SER A 130 -1.18 -2.66 -10.20
C SER A 130 -1.87 -1.83 -11.26
N PHE A 131 -1.11 -1.26 -12.19
CA PHE A 131 -1.68 -0.49 -13.29
C PHE A 131 -0.78 -0.55 -14.52
N SER A 132 -1.35 -0.28 -15.69
CA SER A 132 -0.58 -0.19 -16.94
C SER A 132 -0.67 1.20 -17.53
N LEU A 133 0.46 1.70 -18.05
CA LEU A 133 0.51 2.95 -18.78
C LEU A 133 0.90 2.68 -20.25
N PRO A 134 0.32 3.44 -21.19
CA PRO A 134 0.75 3.41 -22.57
C PRO A 134 2.21 3.89 -22.66
N PHE A 135 3.10 3.09 -23.24
CA PHE A 135 4.46 3.49 -23.54
C PHE A 135 4.58 3.81 -25.03
N CYS A 136 5.23 4.92 -25.35
CA CYS A 136 5.57 5.28 -26.73
C CYS A 136 7.09 5.14 -26.88
N SER A 137 7.53 4.10 -27.57
CA SER A 137 8.95 3.87 -27.82
C SER A 137 9.50 4.98 -28.72
N SER A 138 10.41 5.81 -28.20
CA SER A 138 11.04 6.91 -28.94
C SER A 138 12.06 6.46 -30.01
N ASP A 139 12.08 5.17 -30.38
CA ASP A 139 13.18 4.54 -31.09
C ASP A 139 12.83 4.03 -32.51
N SER A 140 11.96 4.73 -33.24
CA SER A 140 11.71 4.44 -34.67
C SER A 140 11.88 5.66 -35.57
N GLN A 141 13.15 6.04 -35.81
CA GLN A 141 13.51 6.68 -37.08
C GLN A 141 13.45 5.64 -38.21
N SER A 142 12.24 5.29 -38.65
CA SER A 142 12.05 4.60 -39.92
C SER A 142 10.82 5.18 -40.62
N PHE A 143 11.09 6.06 -41.59
CA PHE A 143 10.09 6.55 -42.54
C PHE A 143 9.55 5.36 -43.36
N GLY A 144 8.29 4.98 -43.14
CA GLY A 144 7.57 4.09 -44.06
C GLY A 144 6.38 3.36 -43.46
N VAL A 145 5.18 3.77 -43.92
CA VAL A 145 3.87 3.08 -43.85
C VAL A 145 3.32 2.80 -42.44
N ALA A 146 2.16 3.38 -42.14
CA ALA A 146 1.40 3.14 -40.92
C ALA A 146 1.02 1.65 -40.77
N SER A 147 1.83 0.90 -40.02
CA SER A 147 1.32 -0.31 -39.36
C SER A 147 0.61 0.11 -38.08
N GLU A 148 -0.41 -0.66 -37.67
CA GLU A 148 -0.99 -0.54 -36.33
C GLU A 148 0.16 -0.51 -35.31
N TYR A 149 0.34 0.63 -34.65
CA TYR A 149 1.30 0.74 -33.56
C TYR A 149 0.77 -0.14 -32.44
N GLU A 150 1.36 -1.32 -32.22
CA GLU A 150 1.19 -2.04 -30.96
C GLU A 150 1.78 -1.13 -29.88
N LEU A 151 0.91 -0.39 -29.19
CA LEU A 151 1.30 0.35 -28.01
C LEU A 151 1.74 -0.67 -26.96
N GLU A 152 3.06 -0.81 -26.80
CA GLU A 152 3.60 -1.58 -25.69
C GLU A 152 3.09 -0.97 -24.40
N SER A 153 2.37 -1.75 -23.59
CA SER A 153 1.90 -1.32 -22.28
C SER A 153 2.88 -1.83 -21.24
N HIS A 154 3.41 -0.92 -20.44
CA HIS A 154 4.27 -1.28 -19.31
C HIS A 154 3.42 -1.39 -18.05
N SER A 155 3.57 -2.50 -17.33
CA SER A 155 2.86 -2.75 -16.08
C SER A 155 3.68 -2.33 -14.88
N TYR A 156 3.04 -1.59 -13.98
CA TYR A 156 3.62 -1.05 -12.76
C TYR A 156 2.87 -1.54 -11.53
N ALA A 157 3.53 -1.54 -10.39
CA ALA A 157 2.89 -1.78 -9.10
C ALA A 157 3.39 -0.86 -7.98
N ILE A 158 2.49 -0.55 -7.06
CA ILE A 158 2.78 -0.01 -5.73
C ILE A 158 2.42 -1.10 -4.72
N VAL A 159 3.33 -1.37 -3.79
CA VAL A 159 3.16 -2.41 -2.77
C VAL A 159 3.11 -1.76 -1.39
N TYR A 160 1.95 -1.78 -0.75
CA TYR A 160 1.71 -1.24 0.59
C TYR A 160 1.74 -2.34 1.64
N VAL A 161 2.67 -2.24 2.60
CA VAL A 161 2.96 -3.26 3.61
C VAL A 161 3.23 -2.58 4.97
N PRO A 162 2.20 -2.02 5.64
CA PRO A 162 2.39 -1.12 6.79
C PRO A 162 3.05 -1.76 8.00
N HIS A 163 2.78 -3.04 8.26
CA HIS A 163 3.32 -3.81 9.40
C HIS A 163 4.42 -4.79 8.97
N GLY A 164 4.72 -4.84 7.67
CA GLY A 164 5.62 -5.80 7.04
C GLY A 164 4.98 -7.15 6.68
N ILE A 165 5.70 -7.92 5.88
CA ILE A 165 5.34 -9.28 5.46
C ILE A 165 6.63 -10.05 5.09
N PRO A 166 6.74 -11.36 5.35
CA PRO A 166 7.87 -12.14 4.88
C PRO A 166 7.95 -12.11 3.34
N ALA A 167 9.14 -11.93 2.78
CA ALA A 167 9.34 -11.94 1.32
C ALA A 167 8.82 -13.24 0.66
N SER A 168 8.90 -14.37 1.36
CA SER A 168 8.35 -15.66 0.91
C SER A 168 6.84 -15.61 0.64
N SER A 169 6.10 -14.68 1.27
CA SER A 169 4.67 -14.50 1.03
C SER A 169 4.39 -13.83 -0.32
N LEU A 170 5.30 -12.98 -0.78
CA LEU A 170 5.21 -12.27 -2.07
C LEU A 170 5.96 -12.97 -3.20
N THR A 171 6.78 -13.98 -2.91
CA THR A 171 7.48 -14.76 -3.94
C THR A 171 6.54 -15.32 -5.01
N PRO A 172 5.40 -15.98 -4.68
CA PRO A 172 4.52 -16.51 -5.72
C PRO A 172 3.91 -15.41 -6.61
N TRP A 173 3.63 -14.24 -6.04
CA TRP A 173 3.16 -13.08 -6.80
C TRP A 173 4.26 -12.55 -7.73
N ARG A 174 5.48 -12.35 -7.23
CA ARG A 174 6.62 -11.89 -8.05
C ARG A 174 6.94 -12.87 -9.18
N THR A 175 6.87 -14.17 -8.92
CA THR A 175 7.09 -15.23 -9.92
C THR A 175 6.02 -15.22 -11.00
N ALA A 176 4.76 -14.96 -10.64
CA ALA A 176 3.66 -14.89 -11.61
C ALA A 176 3.64 -13.59 -12.42
N HIS A 177 4.28 -12.54 -11.92
CA HIS A 177 4.31 -11.21 -12.56
C HIS A 177 5.74 -10.71 -12.75
N PRO A 178 6.61 -11.44 -13.48
CA PRO A 178 8.03 -11.12 -13.60
C PRO A 178 8.31 -9.80 -14.34
N ASP A 179 7.36 -9.32 -15.15
CA ASP A 179 7.53 -8.10 -15.96
C ASP A 179 6.95 -6.83 -15.30
N VAL A 180 6.27 -6.97 -14.14
CA VAL A 180 5.70 -5.81 -13.44
C VAL A 180 6.81 -5.04 -12.73
N GLN A 181 7.00 -3.77 -13.07
CA GLN A 181 7.95 -2.90 -12.38
C GLN A 181 7.34 -2.37 -11.08
N VAL A 182 7.96 -2.67 -9.93
CA VAL A 182 7.52 -2.08 -8.66
C VAL A 182 8.08 -0.67 -8.55
N LEU A 183 7.20 0.33 -8.53
CA LEU A 183 7.60 1.73 -8.39
C LEU A 183 7.88 2.08 -6.94
N ALA A 184 6.98 1.69 -6.04
CA ALA A 184 7.10 2.01 -4.62
C ALA A 184 6.79 0.81 -3.73
N LEU A 185 7.64 0.64 -2.71
CA LEU A 185 7.36 -0.14 -1.51
C LEU A 185 7.02 0.84 -0.38
N ILE A 186 5.78 0.85 0.08
CA ILE A 186 5.35 1.68 1.21
C ILE A 186 5.34 0.79 2.47
N HIS A 187 6.35 0.96 3.33
CA HIS A 187 6.64 0.05 4.44
C HIS A 187 7.34 0.80 5.58
N GLY A 188 7.04 0.46 6.83
CA GLY A 188 7.69 1.10 7.99
C GLY A 188 9.17 0.77 8.15
N PHE A 189 9.92 1.72 8.68
CA PHE A 189 11.32 1.61 9.04
C PHE A 189 11.52 1.01 10.43
N ASP A 190 10.59 1.21 11.35
CA ASP A 190 10.75 0.80 12.74
C ASP A 190 10.42 -0.68 12.94
N GLU A 191 11.22 -1.36 13.77
CA GLU A 191 10.86 -2.67 14.31
C GLU A 191 10.14 -2.46 15.62
N ILE A 192 8.91 -2.96 15.73
CA ILE A 192 8.09 -2.84 16.94
C ILE A 192 7.68 -4.23 17.38
N ASP A 193 8.24 -4.68 18.49
CA ASP A 193 7.98 -5.98 19.09
C ASP A 193 7.18 -5.82 20.38
N ASN A 194 6.08 -6.56 20.49
CA ASN A 194 5.42 -6.86 21.76
C ASN A 194 5.77 -8.28 22.23
N PRO A 195 5.55 -8.58 23.52
CA PRO A 195 5.52 -9.97 23.98
C PRO A 195 4.56 -10.80 23.11
N TRP A 196 4.89 -12.07 22.86
CA TRP A 196 4.10 -12.96 22.00
C TRP A 196 2.62 -13.10 22.45
N TRP A 197 2.36 -12.95 23.76
CA TRP A 197 1.01 -12.96 24.33
C TRP A 197 0.25 -11.63 24.17
N LEU A 198 0.90 -10.58 23.64
CA LEU A 198 0.35 -9.26 23.29
C LEU A 198 0.53 -8.98 21.79
N ALA A 199 0.12 -9.93 20.95
CA ALA A 199 0.17 -9.83 19.50
C ALA A 199 1.57 -9.91 18.86
N GLY A 200 2.64 -10.18 19.63
CA GLY A 200 3.97 -10.42 19.07
C GLY A 200 4.53 -9.21 18.31
N THR A 201 5.20 -9.45 17.18
CA THR A 201 5.75 -8.35 16.37
C THR A 201 4.63 -7.56 15.71
N ILE A 202 4.60 -6.25 15.95
CA ILE A 202 3.64 -5.31 15.37
C ILE A 202 4.13 -4.79 14.03
N ASN A 203 5.40 -4.40 13.96
CA ASN A 203 6.02 -3.91 12.73
C ASN A 203 7.37 -4.61 12.52
N LEU A 204 7.54 -5.26 11.38
CA LEU A 204 8.74 -6.03 11.07
C LEU A 204 9.95 -5.16 10.67
N GLY A 205 9.73 -3.89 10.31
CA GLY A 205 10.79 -2.97 9.90
C GLY A 205 11.73 -3.57 8.84
N PRO A 206 13.06 -3.35 8.93
CA PRO A 206 14.01 -3.76 7.90
C PRO A 206 14.19 -5.28 7.80
N ARG A 207 13.79 -6.05 8.83
CA ARG A 207 13.77 -7.53 8.76
C ARG A 207 12.83 -8.04 7.66
N SER A 208 11.79 -7.26 7.35
CA SER A 208 10.85 -7.51 6.25
C SER A 208 11.25 -6.74 5.00
N ALA A 209 11.53 -5.44 5.13
CA ALA A 209 11.74 -4.58 3.97
C ALA A 209 13.00 -4.91 3.15
N LEU A 210 14.12 -5.28 3.77
CA LEU A 210 15.36 -5.57 3.02
C LEU A 210 15.19 -6.77 2.07
N PRO A 211 14.70 -7.96 2.53
CA PRO A 211 14.38 -9.06 1.62
C PRO A 211 13.31 -8.71 0.58
N LEU A 212 12.35 -7.83 0.89
CA LEU A 212 11.36 -7.36 -0.07
C LEU A 212 11.97 -6.46 -1.14
N CYS A 213 12.90 -5.59 -0.78
CA CYS A 213 13.66 -4.80 -1.75
C CYS A 213 14.45 -5.70 -2.70
N ASP A 214 15.04 -6.79 -2.20
CA ASP A 214 15.75 -7.76 -3.04
C ASP A 214 14.79 -8.51 -3.99
N LEU A 215 13.62 -8.93 -3.49
CA LEU A 215 12.62 -9.67 -4.26
C LEU A 215 11.91 -8.80 -5.32
N LEU A 216 11.55 -7.58 -4.95
CA LEU A 216 10.66 -6.72 -5.74
C LEU A 216 11.42 -5.67 -6.54
N SER A 217 12.66 -5.33 -6.15
CA SER A 217 13.47 -4.26 -6.73
C SER A 217 12.69 -2.95 -6.93
N PRO A 218 12.06 -2.40 -5.88
CA PRO A 218 11.27 -1.18 -6.00
C PRO A 218 12.15 0.03 -6.35
N LYS A 219 11.64 1.02 -7.10
CA LYS A 219 12.39 2.28 -7.30
C LYS A 219 12.58 3.06 -6.00
N VAL A 220 11.53 3.12 -5.17
CA VAL A 220 11.57 3.81 -3.88
C VAL A 220 10.96 2.96 -2.76
N TRP A 221 11.55 3.05 -1.58
CA TRP A 221 10.97 2.63 -0.30
C TRP A 221 10.56 3.88 0.49
N VAL A 222 9.24 4.04 0.67
CA VAL A 222 8.63 5.14 1.41
C VAL A 222 8.21 4.67 2.81
N ALA A 223 8.64 5.40 3.83
CA ALA A 223 8.25 5.16 5.23
C ALA A 223 6.74 5.26 5.44
N THR A 224 6.19 4.41 6.30
CA THR A 224 4.81 4.51 6.78
C THR A 224 4.72 3.88 8.17
N HIS A 225 3.73 4.27 8.98
CA HIS A 225 3.50 3.67 10.31
C HIS A 225 4.66 3.80 11.32
N ASP A 226 5.70 4.58 11.01
CA ASP A 226 6.85 4.82 11.90
C ASP A 226 6.57 5.86 12.99
N GLU A 227 5.35 6.41 12.99
CA GLU A 227 4.99 7.53 13.84
C GLU A 227 5.13 7.22 15.33
N ASP A 228 5.59 8.23 16.06
CA ASP A 228 5.67 8.22 17.50
C ASP A 228 4.27 8.39 18.08
N LYS A 229 3.77 7.30 18.65
CA LYS A 229 2.52 7.29 19.40
C LYS A 229 2.86 7.42 20.88
N GLU A 230 2.26 8.38 21.59
CA GLU A 230 2.34 8.40 23.05
C GLU A 230 1.71 7.11 23.61
N ALA A 231 2.55 6.18 24.05
CA ALA A 231 2.09 4.95 24.69
C ALA A 231 1.89 5.22 26.18
N ARG A 232 0.63 5.22 26.64
CA ARG A 232 0.25 5.30 28.06
C ARG A 232 -0.28 3.95 28.56
N GLY A 233 0.04 3.58 29.79
CA GLY A 233 -0.48 2.37 30.45
C GLY A 233 0.51 1.19 30.51
N LEU A 234 0.05 0.04 31.01
CA LEU A 234 0.91 -1.13 31.28
C LEU A 234 1.55 -1.73 30.02
N VAL A 235 0.87 -1.66 28.87
CA VAL A 235 1.37 -2.17 27.57
C VAL A 235 2.53 -1.33 27.03
N ALA A 236 2.57 -0.03 27.33
CA ALA A 236 3.67 0.84 26.91
C ALA A 236 5.03 0.44 27.50
N ARG A 237 5.04 -0.21 28.67
CA ARG A 237 6.26 -0.65 29.36
C ARG A 237 6.92 -1.88 28.73
N VAL A 238 6.20 -2.61 27.86
CA VAL A 238 6.67 -3.88 27.29
C VAL A 238 6.93 -3.82 25.78
N ILE A 239 6.51 -2.75 25.10
CA ILE A 239 6.84 -2.50 23.69
C ILE A 239 8.34 -2.28 23.57
N LYS A 240 9.01 -3.06 22.71
CA LYS A 240 10.38 -2.83 22.28
C LYS A 240 10.34 -2.22 20.89
N ARG A 241 10.89 -1.01 20.75
CA ARG A 241 11.00 -0.33 19.46
C ARG A 241 12.48 -0.16 19.11
N LYS A 242 12.86 -0.55 17.90
CA LYS A 242 14.14 -0.22 17.29
C LYS A 242 13.89 0.71 16.12
N ARG A 243 14.40 1.94 16.25
CA ARG A 243 14.31 2.94 15.19
C ARG A 243 15.44 2.82 14.19
N TRP A 244 15.15 3.16 12.96
CA TRP A 244 16.13 3.17 11.87
C TRP A 244 16.12 4.49 11.13
N THR A 245 17.30 5.04 10.91
CA THR A 245 17.45 6.25 10.11
C THR A 245 17.55 5.93 8.63
N VAL A 246 17.15 6.87 7.77
CA VAL A 246 17.33 6.77 6.31
C VAL A 246 18.78 6.44 5.95
N ARG A 247 19.76 7.00 6.67
CA ARG A 247 21.19 6.74 6.44
C ARG A 247 21.54 5.27 6.69
N GLU A 248 21.15 4.72 7.84
CA GLU A 248 21.42 3.31 8.17
C GLU A 248 20.75 2.35 7.19
N LEU A 249 19.52 2.65 6.76
CA LEU A 249 18.81 1.83 5.78
C LEU A 249 19.49 1.83 4.42
N ARG A 250 19.96 3.00 3.97
CA ARG A 250 20.75 3.12 2.73
C ARG A 250 22.08 2.37 2.83
N GLU A 251 22.76 2.44 3.97
CA GLU A 251 23.97 1.66 4.22
C GLU A 251 23.69 0.15 4.15
N LYS A 252 22.57 -0.32 4.72
CA LYS A 252 22.14 -1.72 4.63
C LYS A 252 21.82 -2.17 3.21
N LEU A 253 21.08 -1.36 2.44
CA LEU A 253 20.79 -1.64 1.03
C LEU A 253 22.07 -1.68 0.18
N ALA A 254 23.05 -0.84 0.48
CA ALA A 254 24.34 -0.83 -0.22
C ALA A 254 25.20 -2.08 0.07
N GLN A 255 25.03 -2.68 1.25
CA GLN A 255 25.79 -3.85 1.74
C GLN A 255 25.15 -5.20 1.38
N GLY A 256 23.97 -5.23 0.76
CA GLY A 256 23.25 -6.48 0.43
C GLY A 256 24.07 -7.43 -0.46
N GLU A 257 24.00 -8.73 -0.17
CA GLU A 257 24.92 -9.78 -0.65
C GLU A 257 24.97 -10.02 -2.17
N LYS A 258 24.21 -9.28 -2.99
CA LYS A 258 24.24 -9.38 -4.46
C LYS A 258 24.09 -8.03 -5.18
N GLY A 259 24.22 -6.91 -4.48
CA GLY A 259 23.81 -5.60 -5.01
C GLY A 259 22.29 -5.47 -5.22
N ALA A 260 21.51 -6.47 -4.79
CA ALA A 260 20.06 -6.39 -4.67
C ALA A 260 19.76 -5.29 -3.62
N GLY A 261 18.90 -4.33 -3.99
CA GLY A 261 18.69 -3.09 -3.25
C GLY A 261 19.55 -1.89 -3.70
N ARG A 262 20.59 -2.08 -4.53
CA ARG A 262 21.32 -0.94 -5.13
C ARG A 262 20.40 -0.15 -6.04
N GLY A 263 20.23 1.13 -5.73
CA GLY A 263 19.36 2.03 -6.49
C GLY A 263 17.95 2.20 -5.90
N VAL A 264 17.60 1.46 -4.84
CA VAL A 264 16.36 1.73 -4.10
C VAL A 264 16.53 3.03 -3.32
N GLU A 265 15.74 4.02 -3.68
CA GLU A 265 15.69 5.28 -2.96
C GLU A 265 14.93 5.09 -1.63
N VAL A 266 15.43 5.64 -0.53
CA VAL A 266 14.74 5.59 0.77
C VAL A 266 14.24 6.97 1.12
N ARG A 267 12.92 7.09 1.38
CA ARG A 267 12.21 8.37 1.59
C ARG A 267 11.29 8.34 2.81
N VAL A 268 11.22 9.48 3.48
CA VAL A 268 10.19 9.83 4.46
C VAL A 268 9.50 11.05 3.88
N LEU A 269 8.18 11.00 3.76
CA LEU A 269 7.38 12.14 3.31
C LEU A 269 6.90 12.92 4.53
N GLU A 270 7.01 14.23 4.49
CA GLU A 270 6.41 15.13 5.48
C GLU A 270 4.87 15.17 5.32
N SER A 271 4.18 15.66 6.35
CA SER A 271 2.72 15.82 6.31
C SER A 271 2.34 16.79 5.17
N GLY A 272 1.62 16.29 4.16
CA GLY A 272 1.23 17.06 2.98
C GLY A 272 2.24 17.02 1.82
N GLU A 273 3.42 16.43 2.02
CA GLU A 273 4.39 16.22 0.95
C GLU A 273 3.89 15.15 -0.05
N MET A 274 4.10 15.41 -1.33
CA MET A 274 3.69 14.53 -2.42
C MET A 274 4.91 14.05 -3.21
N MET A 275 4.87 12.80 -3.67
CA MET A 275 5.89 12.21 -4.52
C MET A 275 5.24 11.68 -5.80
N LEU A 276 5.77 12.10 -6.95
CA LEU A 276 5.40 11.54 -8.25
C LEU A 276 6.15 10.23 -8.48
N LEU A 277 5.44 9.19 -8.90
CA LEU A 277 6.01 7.89 -9.25
C LEU A 277 5.93 7.66 -10.76
N GLY A 278 7.00 7.13 -11.35
CA GLY A 278 7.01 6.74 -12.77
C GLY A 278 7.38 7.84 -13.78
N ALA A 279 7.92 8.97 -13.32
CA ALA A 279 8.59 9.97 -14.15
C ALA A 279 9.99 9.50 -14.60
#